data_AF-A0A7X5CTS2-F1
#
_entry.id   AF-A0A7X5CTS2-F1
#
_cell.length_a   1.000
_cell.length_b   1.000
_cell.length_c   1.000
_cell.angle_alpha   90.00
_cell.angle_beta   90.00
_cell.angle_gamma   90.00
#
_symmetry.space_group_name_H-M   'P 1'
#
loop_
_entity.id
_entity.type
_entity.pdbx_description
1 polymer ?
#
loop_
_entity_poly.entity_id
_entity_poly.type
_entity_poly.pdbx_seq_one_letter_code
_entity_poly.pdbx_strand_id
1 'polypeptide(L)'
;MTLRPSDTWVFFREKAKNMNKNIIINGNYLNKIKAIPSDSINLIFADSPYYMRTTGKLFRPDGTVFQGYNDDWDKFETLEEYKEFTFEWLNDCYCILKPNGSMWIIGGMQCIYTIGYMIQEVGFYLINNIVWHKNNLTANFMGI
;
A
#
# COMPACT_ATOMS: atom_id res chain seq x y z
N MET A 1 6.01 5.11 3.16
CA MET A 1 6.66 4.90 1.85
C MET A 1 5.56 4.46 0.91
N THR A 2 4.64 5.37 0.57
CA THR A 2 3.33 5.01 0.01
C THR A 2 3.44 4.71 -1.49
N LEU A 3 2.83 3.60 -1.94
CA LEU A 3 2.75 3.18 -3.33
C LEU A 3 1.85 4.19 -4.07
N ARG A 4 2.44 5.03 -4.90
CA ARG A 4 1.69 5.94 -5.79
C ARG A 4 1.39 5.22 -7.11
N PRO A 5 0.18 5.32 -7.67
CA PRO A 5 -0.11 4.86 -9.03
C PRO A 5 0.84 5.41 -10.10
N SER A 6 1.57 6.51 -9.83
CA SER A 6 2.58 7.10 -10.72
C SER A 6 4.05 6.87 -10.31
N ASP A 7 4.35 6.49 -9.06
CA ASP A 7 5.72 6.37 -8.54
C ASP A 7 5.85 5.30 -7.44
N THR A 8 5.58 4.05 -7.77
CA THR A 8 5.72 2.93 -6.84
C THR A 8 7.16 2.42 -6.77
N TRP A 9 7.75 2.39 -5.57
CA TRP A 9 9.06 1.81 -5.31
C TRP A 9 8.90 0.38 -4.77
N VAL A 10 9.41 -0.61 -5.51
CA VAL A 10 9.42 -2.01 -5.07
C VAL A 10 10.86 -2.46 -4.84
N PHE A 11 11.17 -2.92 -3.63
CA PHE A 11 12.48 -3.47 -3.28
C PHE A 11 12.47 -4.97 -3.51
N PHE A 12 13.33 -5.46 -4.41
CA PHE A 12 13.54 -6.89 -4.62
C PHE A 12 14.89 -7.33 -4.06
N ARG A 13 14.88 -8.44 -3.31
CA ARG A 13 16.09 -9.19 -2.96
C ARG A 13 15.95 -10.57 -3.60
N GLU A 14 16.83 -10.92 -4.53
CA GLU A 14 16.99 -12.30 -4.98
C GLU A 14 18.43 -12.68 -5.31
N LYS A 15 18.68 -13.99 -5.34
CA LYS A 15 19.99 -14.64 -5.39
C LYS A 15 20.32 -15.16 -6.79
N ALA A 16 20.25 -14.31 -7.82
CA ALA A 16 20.69 -14.65 -9.19
C ALA A 16 22.03 -13.97 -9.51
N LYS A 17 23.00 -14.72 -10.04
CA LYS A 17 24.42 -14.33 -10.13
C LYS A 17 24.75 -13.15 -11.07
N ASN A 18 23.82 -12.61 -11.85
CA ASN A 18 24.08 -11.51 -12.81
C ASN A 18 22.82 -10.67 -13.12
N MET A 19 22.22 -10.02 -12.12
CA MET A 19 21.28 -8.91 -12.34
C MET A 19 21.76 -7.65 -11.61
N ASN A 20 21.45 -6.48 -12.18
CA ASN A 20 21.65 -5.21 -11.52
C ASN A 20 20.95 -5.22 -10.16
N LYS A 21 21.70 -4.99 -9.09
CA LYS A 21 21.14 -4.82 -7.74
C LYS A 21 20.54 -3.42 -7.64
N ASN A 22 19.48 -3.26 -6.84
CA ASN A 22 18.84 -1.96 -6.56
C ASN A 22 18.27 -1.29 -7.81
N ILE A 23 17.23 -1.91 -8.40
CA ILE A 23 16.55 -1.38 -9.58
C ILE A 23 15.41 -0.46 -9.14
N ILE A 24 15.31 0.69 -9.80
CA ILE A 24 14.22 1.64 -9.64
C ILE A 24 13.42 1.62 -10.93
N ILE A 25 12.12 1.38 -10.81
CA ILE A 25 11.21 1.35 -11.96
C ILE A 25 10.26 2.53 -11.83
N ASN A 26 10.47 3.57 -12.63
CA ASN A 26 9.54 4.69 -12.69
C ASN A 26 8.40 4.41 -13.70
N GLY A 27 7.16 4.67 -13.27
CA GLY A 27 5.98 4.61 -14.12
C GLY A 27 4.77 4.00 -13.43
N ASN A 28 3.69 3.85 -14.18
CA ASN A 28 2.44 3.30 -13.67
C ASN A 28 2.61 1.83 -13.26
N TYR A 29 2.36 1.54 -11.98
CA TYR A 29 2.50 0.22 -11.38
C TYR A 29 1.79 -0.89 -12.18
N LEU A 30 0.54 -0.67 -12.58
CA LEU A 30 -0.30 -1.64 -13.31
C LEU A 30 0.35 -2.08 -14.63
N ASN A 31 1.17 -1.21 -15.22
CA ASN A 31 1.91 -1.53 -16.44
C ASN A 31 3.27 -2.16 -16.15
N LYS A 32 3.94 -1.71 -15.09
CA LYS A 32 5.30 -2.14 -14.76
C LYS A 32 5.34 -3.53 -14.15
N ILE A 33 4.37 -3.89 -13.33
CA ILE A 33 4.36 -5.20 -12.66
C ILE A 33 4.24 -6.36 -13.66
N LYS A 34 3.57 -6.14 -14.80
CA LYS A 34 3.43 -7.13 -15.89
C LYS A 34 4.76 -7.54 -16.53
N ALA A 35 5.82 -6.72 -16.38
CA ALA A 35 7.15 -7.04 -16.87
C ALA A 35 7.97 -7.88 -15.87
N ILE A 36 7.47 -8.07 -14.66
CA ILE A 36 8.13 -8.84 -13.61
C ILE A 36 7.75 -10.31 -13.78
N PRO A 37 8.72 -11.24 -13.86
CA PRO A 37 8.41 -12.65 -14.00
C PRO A 37 7.65 -13.18 -12.78
N SER A 38 6.80 -14.19 -13.00
CA SER A 38 6.19 -14.95 -11.90
C SER A 38 7.27 -15.63 -11.04
N ASP A 39 6.95 -15.90 -9.78
CA ASP A 39 7.85 -16.60 -8.85
C ASP A 39 9.29 -16.03 -8.79
N SER A 40 9.44 -14.72 -8.95
CA SER A 40 10.75 -14.06 -9.03
C SER A 40 11.08 -13.27 -7.77
N ILE A 41 10.10 -12.98 -6.91
CA ILE A 41 10.27 -12.10 -5.76
C ILE A 41 10.26 -12.87 -4.44
N ASN A 42 11.24 -12.64 -3.58
CA ASN A 42 11.27 -13.25 -2.24
C ASN A 42 10.42 -12.50 -1.21
N LEU A 43 10.38 -11.17 -1.29
CA LEU A 43 9.74 -10.32 -0.29
C LEU A 43 9.14 -9.10 -0.97
N ILE A 44 7.89 -8.78 -0.64
CA ILE A 44 7.21 -7.54 -1.04
C ILE A 44 6.94 -6.72 0.21
N PHE A 45 7.11 -5.41 0.12
CA PHE A 45 6.65 -4.45 1.11
C PHE A 45 5.73 -3.44 0.41
N ALA A 46 4.51 -3.29 0.90
CA ALA A 46 3.47 -2.47 0.31
C ALA A 46 2.87 -1.50 1.34
N ASP A 47 2.69 -0.26 0.93
CA ASP A 47 2.06 0.84 1.67
C ASP A 47 1.08 1.48 0.69
N SER A 48 -0.01 0.79 0.37
CA SER A 48 -0.97 1.21 -0.68
C SER A 48 -1.71 2.49 -0.28
N PRO A 49 -2.50 3.10 -1.16
CA PRO A 49 -3.46 4.15 -0.78
C PRO A 49 -4.41 3.71 0.36
N TYR A 50 -4.76 4.64 1.26
CA TYR A 50 -5.49 4.38 2.51
C TYR A 50 -6.99 4.64 2.39
N TYR A 51 -7.42 5.16 1.24
CA TYR A 51 -8.81 5.56 0.99
C TYR A 51 -9.28 6.57 2.04
N MET A 52 -8.54 7.67 2.18
CA MET A 52 -8.85 8.70 3.16
C MET A 52 -10.14 9.44 2.80
N ARG A 53 -11.21 9.24 3.58
CA ARG A 53 -12.53 9.87 3.40
C ARG A 53 -12.69 11.17 4.17
N THR A 54 -11.60 11.92 4.36
CA THR A 54 -11.65 13.20 5.05
C THR A 54 -12.29 14.25 4.14
N THR A 55 -13.37 14.88 4.60
CA THR A 55 -14.05 15.98 3.92
C THR A 55 -13.86 17.29 4.66
N GLY A 56 -13.80 18.40 3.92
CA GLY A 56 -13.66 19.74 4.50
C GLY A 56 -12.27 20.06 5.04
N LYS A 57 -12.18 21.18 5.79
CA LYS A 57 -10.94 21.61 6.45
C LYS A 57 -10.94 21.11 7.89
N LEU A 58 -9.84 20.47 8.29
CA LEU A 58 -9.57 20.15 9.69
C LEU A 58 -8.79 21.30 10.33
N PHE A 59 -9.11 21.66 11.56
CA PHE A 59 -8.41 22.71 12.29
C PHE A 59 -7.59 22.12 13.45
N ARG A 60 -6.36 22.62 13.60
CA ARG A 60 -5.54 22.36 14.77
C ARG A 60 -6.10 23.10 15.99
N PRO A 61 -5.70 22.70 17.22
CA PRO A 61 -6.12 23.40 18.43
C PRO A 61 -5.77 24.90 18.46
N ASP A 62 -4.74 25.31 17.73
CA ASP A 62 -4.33 26.71 17.57
C ASP A 62 -5.13 27.48 16.50
N GLY A 63 -6.16 26.87 15.90
CA GLY A 63 -6.99 27.46 14.85
C GLY A 63 -6.38 27.43 13.45
N THR A 64 -5.16 26.89 13.28
CA THR A 64 -4.55 26.77 11.95
C THR A 64 -5.16 25.61 11.17
N VAL A 65 -5.26 25.75 9.84
CA VAL A 65 -5.75 24.68 8.97
C VAL A 65 -4.73 23.55 8.93
N PHE A 66 -5.17 22.33 9.19
CA PHE A 66 -4.37 21.13 9.01
C PHE A 66 -4.20 20.85 7.52
N GLN A 67 -2.93 20.82 7.08
CA GLN A 67 -2.54 20.41 5.75
C GLN A 67 -2.44 18.89 5.74
N GLY A 68 -3.59 18.24 5.59
CA GLY A 68 -3.69 16.80 5.45
C GLY A 68 -3.26 16.30 4.07
N TYR A 69 -3.28 14.98 3.92
CA TYR A 69 -3.09 14.34 2.63
C TYR A 69 -4.34 14.54 1.76
N ASN A 70 -4.19 15.07 0.53
CA ASN A 70 -5.30 15.30 -0.40
C ASN A 70 -4.88 15.06 -1.87
N ASP A 71 -3.89 14.20 -2.06
CA ASP A 71 -3.44 13.86 -3.41
C ASP A 71 -4.49 12.99 -4.13
N ASP A 72 -4.58 13.16 -5.44
CA ASP A 72 -5.61 12.52 -6.27
C ASP A 72 -5.52 10.99 -6.29
N TRP A 73 -4.34 10.44 -6.00
CA TRP A 73 -4.14 9.00 -5.99
C TRP A 73 -4.77 8.27 -4.79
N ASP A 74 -5.17 8.99 -3.75
CA ASP A 74 -5.83 8.43 -2.56
C ASP A 74 -7.34 8.69 -2.57
N LYS A 75 -7.91 9.00 -3.74
CA LYS A 75 -9.33 9.27 -3.92
C LYS A 75 -9.98 8.10 -4.64
N PHE A 76 -11.01 7.55 -3.99
CA PHE A 76 -11.88 6.52 -4.55
C PHE A 76 -13.31 6.99 -4.33
N GLU A 77 -14.18 6.79 -5.33
CA GLU A 77 -15.59 7.18 -5.25
C GLU A 77 -16.36 6.25 -4.32
N THR A 78 -16.04 4.95 -4.34
CA THR A 78 -16.76 3.94 -3.56
C THR A 78 -15.83 2.94 -2.88
N LEU A 79 -16.37 2.25 -1.87
CA LEU A 79 -15.66 1.12 -1.26
C LEU A 79 -15.45 -0.03 -2.25
N GLU A 80 -16.35 -0.21 -3.21
CA GLU A 80 -16.21 -1.28 -4.20
C GLU A 80 -15.05 -1.01 -5.15
N GLU A 81 -14.92 0.23 -5.63
CA GLU A 81 -13.76 0.65 -6.42
C GLU A 81 -12.44 0.45 -5.66
N TYR A 82 -12.41 0.79 -4.37
CA TYR A 82 -11.23 0.53 -3.53
C TYR A 82 -10.94 -0.97 -3.36
N LYS A 83 -11.99 -1.79 -3.25
CA LYS A 83 -11.91 -3.25 -3.15
C LYS A 83 -11.36 -3.86 -4.44
N GLU A 84 -11.85 -3.45 -5.59
CA GLU A 84 -11.39 -3.87 -6.93
C GLU A 84 -9.91 -3.50 -7.12
N PHE A 85 -9.56 -2.24 -6.90
CA PHE A 85 -8.17 -1.78 -6.92
C PHE A 85 -7.29 -2.63 -5.99
N THR A 86 -7.77 -2.89 -4.78
CA THR A 86 -7.02 -3.66 -3.78
C THR A 86 -6.79 -5.11 -4.19
N PHE A 87 -7.82 -5.74 -4.74
CA PHE A 87 -7.74 -7.11 -5.25
C PHE A 87 -6.73 -7.21 -6.40
N GLU A 88 -6.77 -6.28 -7.37
CA GLU A 88 -5.88 -6.28 -8.52
C GLU A 88 -4.40 -6.25 -8.11
N TRP A 89 -3.99 -5.27 -7.29
CA TRP A 89 -2.57 -5.16 -6.94
C TRP A 89 -2.10 -6.29 -6.03
N LEU A 90 -2.96 -6.83 -5.16
CA LEU A 90 -2.66 -8.00 -4.33
C LEU A 90 -2.47 -9.25 -5.18
N ASN A 91 -3.35 -9.46 -6.17
CA ASN A 91 -3.27 -10.59 -7.10
C ASN A 91 -1.97 -10.53 -7.92
N ASP A 92 -1.60 -9.35 -8.43
CA ASP A 92 -0.32 -9.18 -9.12
C ASP A 92 0.87 -9.50 -8.21
N CYS A 93 0.84 -9.05 -6.95
CA CYS A 93 1.85 -9.37 -5.94
C CYS A 93 1.94 -10.87 -5.66
N TYR A 94 0.78 -11.55 -5.59
CA TYR A 94 0.70 -12.99 -5.39
C TYR A 94 1.37 -13.75 -6.54
N CYS A 95 1.13 -13.35 -7.80
CA CYS A 95 1.72 -14.00 -8.97
C CYS A 95 3.25 -13.85 -9.07
N ILE A 96 3.81 -12.71 -8.67
CA ILE A 96 5.27 -12.47 -8.78
C ILE A 96 6.05 -13.00 -7.57
N LEU A 97 5.39 -13.24 -6.44
CA LEU A 97 6.00 -13.86 -5.28
C LEU A 97 6.32 -15.31 -5.54
N LYS A 98 7.47 -15.76 -5.06
CA LYS A 98 7.82 -17.18 -5.02
C LYS A 98 6.86 -17.95 -4.11
N PRO A 99 6.77 -19.28 -4.26
CA PRO A 99 5.93 -20.11 -3.38
C PRO A 99 6.25 -19.98 -1.88
N ASN A 100 7.50 -19.65 -1.53
CA ASN A 100 7.95 -19.41 -0.15
C ASN A 100 8.28 -17.92 0.10
N GLY A 101 7.73 -17.03 -0.73
CA GLY A 101 7.86 -15.59 -0.56
C GLY A 101 7.00 -15.08 0.59
N SER A 102 7.22 -13.82 0.98
CA SER A 102 6.38 -13.17 1.99
C SER A 102 6.05 -11.75 1.56
N MET A 103 4.98 -11.21 2.13
CA MET A 103 4.55 -9.84 1.88
C MET A 103 4.26 -9.15 3.21
N TRP A 104 4.67 -7.89 3.29
CA TRP A 104 4.34 -6.98 4.37
C TRP A 104 3.47 -5.87 3.81
N ILE A 105 2.32 -5.65 4.44
CA ILE A 105 1.45 -4.54 4.09
C ILE A 105 1.27 -3.67 5.32
N ILE A 106 1.41 -2.36 5.14
CA ILE A 106 1.13 -1.37 6.17
C ILE A 106 -0.12 -0.58 5.80
N GLY A 107 -0.93 -0.28 6.81
CA GLY A 107 -2.16 0.49 6.64
C GLY A 107 -2.64 1.02 7.98
N GLY A 108 -3.40 2.11 7.92
CA GLY A 108 -4.18 2.59 9.07
C GLY A 108 -5.51 1.84 9.19
N MET A 109 -6.27 2.14 10.24
CA MET A 109 -7.61 1.58 10.44
C MET A 109 -8.57 1.87 9.27
N GLN A 110 -8.29 2.90 8.48
CA GLN A 110 -9.07 3.30 7.31
C GLN A 110 -9.08 2.25 6.20
N CYS A 111 -8.00 1.48 6.06
CA CYS A 111 -7.82 0.52 4.96
C CYS A 111 -7.50 -0.90 5.41
N ILE A 112 -6.83 -1.09 6.55
CA ILE A 112 -6.20 -2.37 6.90
C ILE A 112 -7.19 -3.53 7.03
N TYR A 113 -8.44 -3.26 7.40
CA TYR A 113 -9.49 -4.29 7.49
C TYR A 113 -9.98 -4.73 6.10
N THR A 114 -10.19 -3.78 5.17
CA THR A 114 -10.56 -4.10 3.79
C THR A 114 -9.44 -4.85 3.08
N ILE A 115 -8.20 -4.39 3.25
CA ILE A 115 -7.02 -5.10 2.74
C ILE A 115 -6.93 -6.49 3.38
N GLY A 116 -7.13 -6.62 4.69
CA GLY A 116 -7.09 -7.89 5.40
C GLY A 116 -8.10 -8.93 4.91
N TYR A 117 -9.28 -8.47 4.47
CA TYR A 117 -10.26 -9.32 3.78
C TYR A 117 -9.72 -9.74 2.39
N MET A 118 -9.23 -8.79 1.59
CA MET A 118 -8.73 -9.07 0.23
C MET A 118 -7.49 -9.98 0.19
N ILE A 119 -6.61 -9.87 1.17
CA ILE A 119 -5.46 -10.78 1.33
C ILE A 119 -5.94 -12.25 1.34
N GLN A 120 -7.02 -12.53 2.07
CA GLN A 120 -7.59 -13.87 2.15
C GLN A 120 -8.30 -14.29 0.86
N GLU A 121 -9.04 -13.38 0.21
CA GLU A 121 -9.70 -13.63 -1.07
C GLU A 121 -8.70 -13.99 -2.19
N VAL A 122 -7.55 -13.32 -2.22
CA VAL A 122 -6.47 -13.62 -3.19
C VAL A 122 -5.77 -14.96 -2.90
N GLY A 123 -5.84 -15.44 -1.66
CA GLY A 123 -5.26 -16.73 -1.25
C GLY A 123 -3.96 -16.64 -0.47
N PHE A 124 -3.57 -15.45 0.02
CA PHE A 124 -2.47 -15.34 0.97
C PHE A 124 -2.84 -15.92 2.34
N TYR A 125 -1.84 -16.46 3.03
CA TYR A 125 -1.96 -16.87 4.42
C TYR A 125 -1.49 -15.75 5.35
N LEU A 126 -2.38 -15.23 6.19
CA LEU A 126 -2.04 -14.20 7.16
C LEU A 126 -1.26 -14.80 8.35
N ILE A 127 0.02 -14.44 8.49
CA ILE A 127 0.89 -14.99 9.53
C ILE A 127 0.82 -14.16 10.82
N ASN A 128 0.97 -12.84 10.72
CA ASN A 128 1.00 -11.95 11.88
C ASN A 128 0.33 -10.60 11.58
N ASN A 129 -0.20 -9.99 12.64
CA ASN A 129 -0.52 -8.57 12.68
C ASN A 129 0.49 -7.87 13.60
N ILE A 130 1.17 -6.84 13.09
CA ILE A 130 2.21 -6.11 13.81
C ILE A 130 1.81 -4.65 13.91
N VAL A 131 1.81 -4.13 15.14
CA VAL A 131 1.37 -2.77 15.43
C VAL A 131 2.58 -1.85 15.52
N TRP A 132 2.61 -0.82 14.66
CA TRP A 132 3.58 0.27 14.81
C TRP A 132 3.07 1.31 15.81
N HIS A 133 3.58 1.24 17.04
CA HIS A 133 3.29 2.23 18.08
C HIS A 133 4.12 3.51 17.87
N LYS A 134 3.45 4.60 17.47
CA LYS A 134 4.07 5.92 17.29
C LYS A 134 3.97 6.73 18.59
N ASN A 135 5.10 7.20 19.10
CA ASN A 135 5.15 7.93 20.39
C ASN A 135 4.72 9.41 20.29
N ASN A 136 4.60 9.95 19.08
CA ASN A 136 4.31 11.36 18.79
C ASN A 136 3.19 11.50 17.75
N LEU A 137 2.04 10.88 18.03
CA LEU A 137 0.88 10.97 17.16
C LEU A 137 0.37 12.41 17.06
N THR A 138 -0.06 12.79 15.86
CA THR A 138 -0.82 14.03 15.69
C THR A 138 -2.06 13.95 16.58
N ALA A 139 -2.25 14.97 17.42
CA ALA A 139 -3.41 15.04 18.30
C ALA A 139 -4.72 15.01 17.48
N ASN A 140 -5.80 14.58 18.12
CA ASN A 140 -7.13 14.71 17.51
C ASN A 140 -7.39 16.17 17.16
N PHE A 141 -7.77 16.41 15.90
CA PHE A 141 -8.15 17.73 15.43
C PHE A 141 -9.52 18.11 15.98
N MET A 142 -9.74 19.40 16.16
CA MET A 142 -11.10 19.90 16.32
C MET A 142 -11.76 19.87 14.94
N GLY A 143 -12.63 18.89 14.74
CA GLY A 143 -13.56 18.81 13.61
C GLY A 143 -14.96 19.23 14.08
N ILE A 144 -15.81 19.64 13.14
CA ILE A 144 -17.21 20.05 13.34
C ILE A 144 -17.96 19.05 14.24
#